data_AF-A0A7C4HU44-F1
#
_entry.id   AF-A0A7C4HU44-F1
#
_cell.length_a   1.000
_cell.length_b   1.000
_cell.length_c   1.000
_cell.angle_alpha   90.00
_cell.angle_beta   90.00
_cell.angle_gamma   90.00
#
_symmetry.space_group_name_H-M   'P 1'
#
loop_
_entity.id
_entity.type
_entity.pdbx_description
1 polymer ?
#
loop_
_entity_poly.entity_id
_entity_poly.type
_entity_poly.pdbx_seq_one_letter_code
_entity_poly.pdbx_strand_id
1 'polypeptide(L)'
;MPARRKNPRTCHNPGSERPSALLAHASLNALLNGAATVLLLTGYVLIRRGRIGAHRTCMLSAFGCSAAFLLSYVVYHIRVGSVPFTASGWIRPVYFAILISHIVLAAGIVPLALVTLRRGLRGDYPRHKRLARVTLPLWLYVSVTGILIYILLYHIYPAQPAPGSAAGLFCASAGTAAG
;
A
#
# COMPACT_ATOMS: atom_id res chain seq x y z
N MET A 1 -26.94 55.59 -0.07
CA MET A 1 -25.85 54.72 -0.55
C MET A 1 -25.86 53.43 0.27
N PRO A 2 -26.37 52.29 -0.23
CA PRO A 2 -26.40 51.05 0.56
C PRO A 2 -25.02 50.36 0.55
N ALA A 3 -24.60 49.90 1.73
CA ALA A 3 -23.33 49.23 1.96
C ALA A 3 -23.26 47.89 1.22
N ARG A 4 -22.27 47.75 0.35
CA ARG A 4 -21.92 46.51 -0.36
C ARG A 4 -21.47 45.45 0.65
N ARG A 5 -22.37 44.55 1.06
CA ARG A 5 -22.00 43.34 1.83
C ARG A 5 -20.92 42.58 1.04
N LYS A 6 -19.70 42.56 1.56
CA LYS A 6 -18.62 41.71 1.04
C LYS A 6 -19.02 40.27 1.34
N ASN A 7 -19.34 39.53 0.28
CA ASN A 7 -19.54 38.09 0.32
C ASN A 7 -18.30 37.45 1.00
N PRO A 8 -18.45 36.64 2.07
CA PRO A 8 -17.31 35.98 2.68
C PRO A 8 -16.69 35.08 1.63
N ARG A 9 -15.50 35.44 1.17
CA ARG A 9 -14.68 34.59 0.32
C ARG A 9 -14.53 33.28 1.09
N THR A 10 -15.12 32.21 0.56
CA THR A 10 -14.78 30.85 0.96
C THR A 10 -13.27 30.72 0.80
N CYS A 11 -12.55 30.74 1.91
CA CYS A 11 -11.14 30.45 1.93
C CYS A 11 -11.00 28.97 1.59
N HIS A 12 -10.93 28.66 0.30
CA HIS A 12 -10.47 27.37 -0.18
C HIS A 12 -9.09 27.18 0.46
N ASN A 13 -8.99 26.27 1.42
CA ASN A 13 -7.76 26.00 2.13
C ASN A 13 -7.09 24.83 1.40
N PRO A 14 -6.19 25.07 0.43
CA PRO A 14 -5.57 23.99 -0.36
C PRO A 14 -4.71 23.05 0.49
N GLY A 15 -4.51 23.36 1.78
CA GLY A 15 -3.81 22.54 2.76
C GLY A 15 -4.66 21.45 3.43
N SER A 16 -6.00 21.54 3.46
CA SER A 16 -6.86 20.52 4.11
C SER A 16 -7.23 19.36 3.18
N GLU A 17 -7.13 19.55 1.86
CA GLU A 17 -7.41 18.53 0.83
C GLU A 17 -6.25 17.52 0.66
N ARG A 18 -5.02 17.97 0.91
CA ARG A 18 -3.81 17.15 0.69
C ARG A 18 -3.70 15.97 1.66
N PRO A 19 -3.94 16.10 2.98
CA PRO A 19 -3.83 15.00 3.93
C PRO A 19 -4.84 13.87 3.65
N SER A 20 -6.08 14.20 3.31
CA SER A 20 -7.15 13.23 3.06
C SER A 20 -6.92 12.46 1.76
N ALA A 21 -6.49 13.13 0.69
CA ALA A 21 -6.13 12.47 -0.58
C ALA A 21 -4.94 11.52 -0.40
N LEU A 22 -3.90 11.94 0.32
CA LEU A 22 -2.73 11.10 0.60
C LEU A 22 -3.10 9.83 1.41
N LEU A 23 -3.90 9.99 2.46
CA LEU A 23 -4.40 8.89 3.28
C LEU A 23 -5.31 7.95 2.49
N ALA A 24 -6.16 8.48 1.61
CA ALA A 24 -7.03 7.69 0.73
C ALA A 24 -6.24 6.85 -0.29
N HIS A 25 -5.15 7.38 -0.84
CA HIS A 25 -4.29 6.63 -1.76
C HIS A 25 -3.52 5.52 -1.04
N ALA A 26 -2.99 5.81 0.15
CA ALA A 26 -2.28 4.82 0.93
C ALA A 26 -3.21 3.68 1.41
N SER A 27 -4.42 4.02 1.86
CA SER A 27 -5.41 3.03 2.25
C SER A 27 -5.89 2.19 1.07
N LEU A 28 -6.11 2.79 -0.11
CA LEU A 28 -6.42 2.04 -1.34
C LEU A 28 -5.32 1.02 -1.66
N ASN A 29 -4.06 1.44 -1.61
CA ASN A 29 -2.92 0.57 -1.87
C ASN A 29 -2.79 -0.58 -0.86
N ALA A 30 -3.06 -0.31 0.43
CA ALA A 30 -3.09 -1.32 1.47
C ALA A 30 -4.26 -2.31 1.26
N LEU A 31 -5.44 -1.81 0.91
CA LEU A 31 -6.62 -2.62 0.62
C LEU A 31 -6.41 -3.52 -0.59
N LEU A 32 -5.79 -3.03 -1.65
CA LEU A 32 -5.48 -3.83 -2.84
C LEU A 32 -4.50 -4.97 -2.53
N ASN A 33 -3.48 -4.73 -1.71
CA ASN A 33 -2.58 -5.79 -1.24
C ASN A 33 -3.26 -6.76 -0.26
N GLY A 34 -4.12 -6.25 0.62
CA GLY A 34 -4.97 -7.06 1.50
C GLY A 34 -5.87 -8.01 0.72
N ALA A 35 -6.59 -7.48 -0.27
CA ALA A 35 -7.42 -8.24 -1.18
C ALA A 35 -6.59 -9.30 -1.94
N ALA A 36 -5.42 -8.91 -2.48
CA ALA A 36 -4.53 -9.86 -3.15
C ALA A 36 -4.08 -10.99 -2.21
N THR A 37 -3.71 -10.68 -0.96
CA THR A 37 -3.33 -11.67 0.06
C THR A 37 -4.46 -12.66 0.33
N VAL A 38 -5.68 -12.17 0.56
CA VAL A 38 -6.85 -13.01 0.81
C VAL A 38 -7.16 -13.89 -0.40
N LEU A 39 -7.09 -13.33 -1.62
CA LEU A 39 -7.33 -14.07 -2.86
C LEU A 39 -6.28 -15.16 -3.11
N LEU A 40 -5.00 -14.90 -2.79
CA LEU A 40 -3.92 -15.89 -2.90
C LEU A 40 -4.10 -17.04 -1.92
N LEU A 41 -4.40 -16.74 -0.65
CA LEU A 41 -4.69 -17.75 0.37
C LEU A 41 -5.92 -18.58 -0.01
N THR A 42 -6.98 -17.92 -0.45
CA THR A 42 -8.21 -18.58 -0.91
C THR A 42 -7.93 -19.46 -2.13
N GLY A 43 -7.20 -18.94 -3.12
CA GLY A 43 -6.77 -19.68 -4.31
C GLY A 43 -5.93 -20.91 -3.96
N TYR A 44 -5.07 -20.82 -2.95
CA TYR A 44 -4.28 -21.94 -2.44
C TYR A 44 -5.14 -23.03 -1.79
N VAL A 45 -6.11 -22.63 -0.95
CA VAL A 45 -7.05 -23.57 -0.34
C VAL A 45 -7.91 -24.25 -1.40
N LEU A 46 -8.38 -23.50 -2.40
CA LEU A 46 -9.22 -24.03 -3.48
C LEU A 46 -8.50 -25.06 -4.34
N ILE A 47 -7.22 -24.85 -4.68
CA ILE A 47 -6.46 -25.83 -5.46
C ILE A 47 -6.18 -27.09 -4.65
N ARG A 48 -5.95 -26.99 -3.33
CA ARG A 48 -5.84 -28.16 -2.45
C ARG A 48 -7.16 -28.94 -2.35
N ARG A 49 -8.30 -28.27 -2.52
CA ARG A 49 -9.64 -28.89 -2.58
C ARG A 49 -10.03 -29.37 -3.98
N GLY A 50 -9.12 -29.32 -4.97
CA GLY A 50 -9.38 -29.74 -6.35
C GLY A 50 -10.29 -28.80 -7.15
N ARG A 51 -10.66 -27.62 -6.62
CA ARG A 51 -11.56 -26.67 -7.27
C ARG A 51 -10.81 -25.77 -8.26
N ILE A 52 -10.41 -26.33 -9.40
CA ILE A 52 -9.54 -25.66 -10.39
C ILE A 52 -10.16 -24.39 -10.97
N GLY A 53 -11.45 -24.41 -11.31
CA GLY A 53 -12.16 -23.25 -11.85
C GLY A 53 -12.15 -22.06 -10.87
N ALA A 54 -12.51 -22.31 -9.62
CA ALA A 54 -12.48 -21.28 -8.57
C ALA A 54 -11.06 -20.80 -8.28
N HIS A 55 -10.07 -21.71 -8.23
CA HIS A 55 -8.66 -21.34 -8.12
C HIS A 55 -8.24 -20.36 -9.23
N ARG A 56 -8.57 -20.66 -10.49
CA ARG A 56 -8.24 -19.80 -11.63
C ARG A 56 -8.83 -18.40 -11.46
N THR A 57 -10.10 -18.29 -11.07
CA THR A 57 -10.73 -17.00 -10.80
C THR A 57 -9.98 -16.23 -9.72
N CYS A 58 -9.67 -16.86 -8.58
CA CYS A 58 -8.92 -16.21 -7.51
C CYS A 58 -7.53 -15.74 -7.96
N MET A 59 -6.79 -16.54 -8.73
CA MET A 59 -5.45 -16.15 -9.20
C MET A 59 -5.51 -14.99 -10.21
N LEU A 60 -6.52 -14.95 -11.08
CA LEU A 60 -6.72 -13.82 -12.00
C LEU A 60 -7.15 -12.56 -11.27
N SER A 61 -8.05 -12.66 -10.29
CA SER A 61 -8.45 -11.54 -9.43
C SER A 61 -7.27 -11.02 -8.62
N ALA A 62 -6.45 -11.90 -8.02
CA ALA A 62 -5.25 -11.50 -7.26
C ALA A 62 -4.25 -10.76 -8.14
N PHE A 63 -4.07 -11.22 -9.39
CA PHE A 63 -3.24 -10.54 -10.38
C PHE A 63 -3.78 -9.17 -10.73
N GLY A 64 -5.09 -9.05 -10.96
CA GLY A 64 -5.76 -7.77 -11.19
C GLY A 64 -5.57 -6.79 -10.02
N CYS A 65 -5.78 -7.22 -8.78
CA CYS A 65 -5.55 -6.40 -7.59
C CYS A 65 -4.08 -5.95 -7.48
N SER A 66 -3.13 -6.86 -7.75
CA SER A 66 -1.69 -6.55 -7.70
C SER A 66 -1.28 -5.56 -8.79
N ALA A 67 -1.83 -5.70 -10.00
CA ALA A 67 -1.59 -4.76 -11.10
C ALA A 67 -2.19 -3.38 -10.81
N ALA A 68 -3.41 -3.33 -10.26
CA ALA A 68 -4.05 -2.09 -9.83
C ALA A 68 -3.25 -1.39 -8.73
N PHE A 69 -2.73 -2.14 -7.75
CA PHE A 69 -1.85 -1.62 -6.71
C PHE A 69 -0.58 -1.01 -7.33
N LEU A 70 0.10 -1.75 -8.20
CA LEU A 70 1.33 -1.28 -8.83
C LEU A 70 1.11 0.00 -9.64
N LEU A 71 0.01 0.05 -10.41
CA LEU A 71 -0.34 1.24 -11.20
C LEU A 71 -0.64 2.43 -10.28
N SER A 72 -1.45 2.24 -9.25
CA SER A 72 -1.77 3.30 -8.28
C SER A 72 -0.52 3.81 -7.57
N TYR A 73 0.36 2.90 -7.13
CA TYR A 73 1.64 3.23 -6.50
C TYR A 73 2.55 4.05 -7.42
N VAL A 74 2.77 3.61 -8.66
CA VAL A 74 3.65 4.31 -9.61
C VAL A 74 3.09 5.69 -9.96
N VAL A 75 1.79 5.78 -10.25
CA VAL A 75 1.14 7.07 -10.55
C VAL A 75 1.28 8.03 -9.38
N TYR A 76 1.06 7.55 -8.15
CA TYR A 76 1.24 8.36 -6.95
C TYR A 76 2.69 8.80 -6.77
N HIS A 77 3.65 7.89 -6.96
CA HIS A 77 5.08 8.17 -6.81
C HIS A 77 5.57 9.24 -7.81
N ILE A 78 5.08 9.20 -9.05
CA ILE A 78 5.39 10.19 -10.09
C ILE A 78 4.77 11.56 -9.75
N ARG A 79 3.56 11.60 -9.17
CA ARG A 79 2.85 12.86 -8.87
C ARG A 79 3.31 13.57 -7.61
N VAL A 80 3.62 12.81 -6.55
CA VAL A 80 3.88 13.37 -5.20
C VAL A 80 5.38 13.35 -4.85
N GLY A 81 6.18 12.55 -5.55
CA GLY A 81 7.58 12.32 -5.19
C GLY A 81 7.73 11.43 -3.96
N SER A 82 8.96 11.28 -3.48
CA SER A 82 9.27 10.44 -2.31
C SER A 82 8.89 11.17 -1.03
N VAL A 83 7.97 10.62 -0.23
CA VAL A 83 7.73 11.12 1.14
C VAL A 83 8.95 10.75 1.98
N PRO A 84 9.72 11.72 2.52
CA PRO A 84 10.88 11.41 3.32
C PRO A 84 10.42 10.75 4.63
N PHE A 85 10.97 9.57 4.94
CA PHE A 85 10.76 8.92 6.23
C PHE A 85 11.57 9.69 7.28
N THR A 86 10.88 10.50 8.08
CA THR A 86 11.47 11.42 9.07
C THR A 86 11.78 10.75 10.42
N ALA A 87 11.39 9.50 10.63
CA ALA A 87 11.66 8.79 11.88
C ALA A 87 13.16 8.50 12.05
N SER A 88 13.69 8.84 13.23
CA SER A 88 15.07 8.59 13.67
C SER A 88 15.13 7.38 14.62
N GLY A 89 16.25 6.64 14.60
CA GLY A 89 16.49 5.47 15.47
C GLY A 89 16.53 4.13 14.74
N TRP A 90 16.53 3.03 15.51
CA TRP A 90 16.72 1.65 15.05
C TRP A 90 15.62 1.14 14.09
N ILE A 91 14.45 1.79 14.07
CA ILE A 91 13.34 1.43 13.19
C ILE A 91 13.59 1.78 11.72
N ARG A 92 14.42 2.79 11.46
CA ARG A 92 14.73 3.27 10.11
C ARG A 92 15.44 2.21 9.25
N PRO A 93 16.52 1.53 9.70
CA PRO A 93 17.11 0.44 8.93
C PRO A 93 16.15 -0.75 8.75
N VAL A 94 15.30 -1.07 9.73
CA VAL A 94 14.28 -2.13 9.60
C VAL A 94 13.28 -1.79 8.50
N TYR A 95 12.77 -0.54 8.48
CA TYR A 95 11.87 -0.06 7.44
C TYR A 95 12.50 -0.17 6.05
N PHE A 96 13.73 0.32 5.88
CA PHE A 96 14.41 0.26 4.58
C PHE A 96 14.74 -1.17 4.16
N ALA A 97 15.11 -2.06 5.08
CA ALA A 97 15.33 -3.47 4.76
C ALA A 97 14.05 -4.12 4.22
N ILE A 98 12.91 -3.91 4.89
CA ILE A 98 11.61 -4.42 4.44
C ILE A 98 11.22 -3.79 3.10
N LEU A 99 11.32 -2.46 2.98
CA LEU A 99 10.91 -1.73 1.77
C LEU A 99 11.75 -2.14 0.55
N ILE A 100 13.07 -2.19 0.68
CA ILE A 100 13.97 -2.58 -0.42
C ILE A 100 13.69 -4.02 -0.81
N SER A 101 13.57 -4.94 0.16
CA SER A 101 13.25 -6.34 -0.14
C SER A 101 11.90 -6.45 -0.86
N HIS A 102 10.89 -5.70 -0.42
CA HIS A 102 9.57 -5.68 -1.03
C HIS A 102 9.63 -5.20 -2.48
N ILE A 103 10.30 -4.09 -2.77
CA ILE A 103 10.40 -3.54 -4.13
C ILE A 103 11.13 -4.51 -5.07
N VAL A 104 12.25 -5.08 -4.64
CA VAL A 104 13.03 -6.03 -5.45
C VAL A 104 12.20 -7.29 -5.73
N LEU A 105 11.55 -7.85 -4.71
CA LEU A 105 10.70 -9.02 -4.89
C LEU A 105 9.45 -8.68 -5.71
N ALA A 106 8.88 -7.49 -5.59
CA ALA A 106 7.75 -7.02 -6.39
C ALA A 106 8.13 -6.91 -7.88
N ALA A 107 9.33 -6.41 -8.20
CA ALA A 107 9.81 -6.38 -9.58
C ALA A 107 9.99 -7.80 -10.15
N GLY A 108 10.52 -8.73 -9.34
CA GLY A 108 10.68 -10.13 -9.73
C GLY A 108 9.37 -10.90 -9.86
N ILE A 109 8.36 -10.60 -9.03
CA ILE A 109 7.12 -11.39 -9.01
C ILE A 109 6.24 -11.12 -10.22
N VAL A 110 6.28 -9.92 -10.81
CA VAL A 110 5.47 -9.57 -11.99
C VAL A 110 5.72 -10.53 -13.18
N PRO A 111 6.96 -10.72 -13.67
CA PRO A 111 7.20 -11.67 -14.76
C PRO A 111 6.95 -13.13 -14.34
N LEU A 112 7.27 -13.50 -13.10
CA LEU A 112 7.01 -14.84 -12.55
C LEU A 112 5.51 -15.17 -12.53
N ALA A 113 4.67 -14.24 -12.04
CA ALA A 113 3.23 -14.38 -12.00
C ALA A 113 2.64 -14.46 -13.41
N LEU A 114 3.10 -13.62 -14.34
CA LEU A 114 2.65 -13.65 -15.74
C LEU A 114 2.96 -15.00 -16.41
N VAL A 115 4.18 -15.52 -16.26
CA VAL A 115 4.56 -16.83 -16.82
C VAL A 115 3.76 -17.95 -16.16
N THR A 116 3.56 -17.89 -14.85
CA THR A 116 2.80 -18.89 -14.08
C THR A 116 1.33 -18.93 -14.54
N LEU A 117 0.71 -17.76 -14.72
CA LEU A 117 -0.66 -17.61 -15.23
C LEU A 117 -0.76 -18.09 -16.67
N ARG A 118 0.12 -17.63 -17.57
CA ARG A 118 0.13 -18.05 -18.98
C ARG A 118 0.22 -19.57 -19.13
N ARG A 119 1.06 -20.24 -18.32
CA ARG A 119 1.17 -21.71 -18.33
C ARG A 119 -0.10 -22.39 -17.82
N GLY A 120 -0.73 -21.85 -16.77
CA GLY A 120 -2.02 -22.34 -16.28
C GLY A 120 -3.16 -22.18 -17.28
N LEU A 121 -3.19 -21.06 -18.01
CA LEU A 121 -4.17 -20.77 -19.06
C LEU A 121 -3.99 -21.63 -20.31
N ARG A 122 -2.76 -22.05 -20.61
CA ARG A 122 -2.41 -22.93 -21.74
C ARG A 122 -2.57 -24.43 -21.42
N GLY A 123 -2.93 -24.78 -20.20
CA GLY A 123 -3.07 -26.18 -19.77
C GLY A 123 -1.75 -26.91 -19.49
N ASP A 124 -0.60 -26.21 -19.48
CA ASP A 124 0.70 -26.81 -19.11
C ASP A 124 0.83 -26.90 -17.58
N TYR A 125 0.02 -27.78 -16.98
CA TYR A 125 -0.06 -27.97 -15.55
C TYR A 125 1.24 -28.45 -14.89
N PRO A 126 2.04 -29.36 -15.48
CA PRO A 126 3.31 -29.78 -14.87
C PRO A 126 4.28 -28.60 -14.68
N ARG A 127 4.47 -27.78 -15.73
CA ARG A 127 5.35 -26.61 -15.65
C ARG A 127 4.74 -25.48 -14.83
N HIS A 128 3.42 -25.34 -14.84
CA HIS A 128 2.71 -24.41 -13.95
C HIS A 128 2.96 -24.76 -12.48
N LYS A 129 2.76 -26.02 -12.05
CA LYS A 129 2.94 -26.46 -10.66
C LYS A 129 4.38 -26.27 -10.17
N ARG A 130 5.38 -26.45 -11.04
CA ARG A 130 6.80 -26.22 -10.69
C ARG A 130 7.07 -24.75 -10.39
N LEU A 131 6.57 -23.84 -11.22
CA LEU A 131 6.73 -22.40 -10.99
C LEU A 131 5.86 -21.90 -9.83
N ALA A 132 4.61 -22.34 -9.76
CA ALA A 132 3.65 -21.92 -8.74
C ALA A 132 4.15 -22.17 -7.31
N ARG A 133 4.96 -23.21 -7.08
CA ARG A 133 5.61 -23.48 -5.78
C ARG A 133 6.58 -22.38 -5.34
N VAL A 134 7.15 -21.63 -6.27
CA VAL A 134 8.05 -20.49 -6.01
C VAL A 134 7.27 -19.18 -6.09
N THR A 135 6.43 -19.03 -7.12
CA THR A 135 5.63 -17.82 -7.33
C THR A 135 4.68 -17.57 -6.16
N LEU A 136 3.97 -18.58 -5.65
CA LEU A 136 2.98 -18.39 -4.59
C LEU A 136 3.57 -17.80 -3.29
N PRO A 137 4.64 -18.36 -2.67
CA PRO A 137 5.20 -17.79 -1.45
C PRO A 137 5.82 -16.40 -1.66
N LEU A 138 6.49 -16.16 -2.79
CA LEU A 138 7.04 -14.83 -3.10
C LEU A 138 5.92 -13.79 -3.29
N TRP A 139 4.84 -14.17 -3.98
CA TRP A 139 3.69 -13.29 -4.19
C TRP A 139 3.00 -12.97 -2.87
N LEU A 140 2.80 -13.99 -2.02
CA LEU A 140 2.25 -13.79 -0.68
C LEU A 140 3.14 -12.87 0.18
N TYR A 141 4.46 -13.06 0.14
CA TYR A 141 5.41 -12.22 0.86
C TYR A 141 5.28 -10.75 0.47
N VAL A 142 5.26 -10.45 -0.83
CA VAL A 142 5.10 -9.08 -1.34
C VAL A 142 3.76 -8.49 -0.88
N SER A 143 2.65 -9.21 -1.02
CA SER A 143 1.34 -8.69 -0.61
C SER A 143 1.23 -8.44 0.91
N VAL A 144 1.76 -9.33 1.75
CA VAL A 144 1.74 -9.16 3.21
C VAL A 144 2.66 -8.02 3.66
N THR A 145 3.86 -7.94 3.10
CA THR A 145 4.80 -6.86 3.44
C THR A 145 4.29 -5.48 3.01
N GLY A 146 3.48 -5.39 1.94
CA GLY A 146 2.78 -4.15 1.57
C GLY A 146 1.83 -3.64 2.66
N ILE A 147 1.09 -4.53 3.32
CA ILE A 147 0.22 -4.19 4.47
C ILE A 147 1.08 -3.74 5.66
N LEU A 148 2.17 -4.45 5.95
CA LEU A 148 3.08 -4.10 7.04
C LEU A 148 3.72 -2.73 6.84
N ILE A 149 4.16 -2.40 5.63
CA ILE A 149 4.70 -1.07 5.29
C ILE A 149 3.64 0.00 5.56
N TYR A 150 2.39 -0.22 5.15
CA TYR A 150 1.29 0.72 5.44
C TYR A 150 1.06 0.91 6.94
N ILE A 151 0.97 -0.18 7.71
CA ILE A 151 0.76 -0.11 9.17
C ILE A 151 1.91 0.65 9.84
N LEU A 152 3.15 0.34 9.47
CA LEU A 152 4.33 0.99 10.04
C LEU A 152 4.33 2.49 9.75
N LEU A 153 3.97 2.89 8.54
CA LEU A 153 4.05 4.28 8.08
C LEU A 153 2.88 5.15 8.55
N TYR A 154 1.69 4.58 8.76
CA TYR A 154 0.48 5.36 9.06
C TYR A 154 -0.09 5.14 10.46
N HIS A 155 0.15 3.99 11.10
CA HIS A 155 -0.41 3.67 12.41
C HIS A 155 0.63 3.73 13.53
N ILE A 156 1.86 3.27 13.26
CA ILE A 156 2.92 3.22 14.28
C ILE A 156 3.72 4.52 14.31
N TYR A 157 4.03 5.10 13.15
CA TYR A 157 4.72 6.39 13.03
C TYR A 157 3.92 7.37 12.19
N PRO A 158 2.72 7.81 12.66
CA PRO A 158 2.01 8.87 11.97
C PRO A 158 2.93 10.08 11.83
N ALA A 159 3.01 10.62 10.62
CA ALA A 159 3.88 11.76 10.30
C ALA A 159 3.70 12.85 11.37
N GLN A 160 4.76 13.10 12.14
CA GLN A 160 4.73 14.15 13.16
C GLN A 160 4.44 15.48 12.46
N PRO A 161 3.47 16.28 12.95
CA PRO A 161 3.22 17.62 12.42
C PRO A 161 4.55 18.38 12.42
N ALA A 162 4.84 19.09 11.33
CA ALA A 162 6.09 19.85 11.21
C ALA A 162 6.29 20.73 12.46
N PRO A 163 7.51 20.79 13.02
CA PRO A 163 7.80 21.68 14.14
C PRO A 163 7.48 23.12 13.72
N GLY A 164 6.44 23.71 14.34
CA GLY A 164 5.90 25.03 13.98
C GLY A 164 4.41 25.04 13.63
N SER A 165 3.74 23.89 13.53
CA SER A 165 2.28 23.84 13.45
C SER A 165 1.65 24.15 14.82
N ALA A 166 0.61 24.98 14.84
CA ALA A 166 -0.01 25.52 16.06
C ALA A 166 -0.45 24.45 17.10
N ALA A 167 -0.63 23.21 16.67
CA ALA A 167 -0.91 22.06 17.54
C ALA A 167 0.29 21.70 18.46
N GLY A 168 1.53 21.88 18.01
CA GLY A 168 2.73 21.65 18.82
C GLY A 168 2.93 22.71 19.91
N LEU A 169 2.54 23.96 19.63
CA LEU A 169 2.54 25.03 20.65
C LEU A 169 1.52 24.80 21.76
N PHE A 170 0.34 24.25 21.43
CA PHE A 170 -0.70 23.96 22.42
C PHE A 170 -0.32 22.83 23.39
N CYS A 171 0.48 21.86 22.94
CA CYS A 171 0.96 20.80 23.82
C CYS A 171 2.14 21.27 24.70
N ALA A 172 3.00 22.15 24.17
CA ALA A 172 4.10 22.76 24.93
C ALA A 172 3.60 23.73 26.03
N SER A 173 2.50 24.45 25.81
CA SER A 173 1.93 25.34 26.83
C SER A 173 1.13 24.63 27.92
N ALA A 174 0.62 23.42 27.66
CA ALA A 174 -0.11 22.62 28.64
C ALA A 174 0.80 21.93 29.68
N GLY A 175 2.08 21.73 29.37
CA GLY A 175 3.06 21.13 30.29
C GLY A 175 3.62 22.09 31.34
N THR A 176 3.46 23.39 31.17
CA THR A 176 4.03 24.42 32.07
C THR A 176 3.06 24.92 33.14
N ALA A 177 1.81 24.43 33.16
CA ALA A 177 0.77 24.87 34.09
C ALA A 177 0.53 23.90 35.28
N ALA A 178 1.41 22.92 35.50
CA ALA A 178 1.28 21.91 36.56
C ALA A 178 2.56 21.79 37.44
N GLY A 179 3.25 22.90 37.68
CA GLY A 179 4.39 23.00 38.60
C GLY A 179 4.26 24.23 39.49
#